data_AF-A0AAW6IJF6-F1
#
_entry.id   AF-A0AAW6IJF6-F1
#
_cell.length_a   1.000
_cell.length_b   1.000
_cell.length_c   1.000
_cell.angle_alpha   90.00
_cell.angle_beta   90.00
_cell.angle_gamma   90.00
#
_symmetry.space_group_name_H-M   'P 1'
#
loop_
_entity.id
_entity.type
_entity.pdbx_description
1 polymer ?
#
loop_
_entity_poly.entity_id
_entity_poly.type
_entity_poly.pdbx_seq_one_letter_code
_entity_poly.pdbx_strand_id
1 'polypeptide(L)'
;MAYAIKESNHPALSNGTVVYLINNESKDCYFFRYSDSKNELSQNPIAKGTYDFSVKLENGFGNSSPTYAIPYLTLNYASDEQGNFTDASTPPTPHKLRFELFDGVTSVNAVINLIQRYLKIDWEQLINKALTRSDYLIIPTLKTTIDNTDYTIIGTLDTRPEIPENILE
;
A
#
# COMPACT_ATOMS: atom_id res chain seq x y z
N MET A 1 -7.19 -6.31 3.28
CA MET A 1 -6.53 -5.11 3.88
C MET A 1 -6.92 -3.90 3.05
N ALA A 2 -6.98 -2.70 3.61
CA ALA A 2 -7.26 -1.48 2.86
C ALA A 2 -6.23 -0.38 3.16
N TYR A 3 -5.91 0.42 2.15
CA TYR A 3 -5.12 1.63 2.27
C TYR A 3 -5.98 2.82 1.88
N ALA A 4 -6.40 3.61 2.86
CA ALA A 4 -7.25 4.77 2.66
C ALA A 4 -6.40 6.03 2.51
N ILE A 5 -6.41 6.62 1.31
CA ILE A 5 -5.60 7.78 0.96
C ILE A 5 -6.27 9.05 1.48
N LYS A 6 -5.53 9.77 2.32
CA LYS A 6 -5.97 11.02 2.96
C LYS A 6 -5.46 12.24 2.21
N GLU A 7 -4.19 12.22 1.83
CA GLU A 7 -3.55 13.32 1.10
C GLU A 7 -2.66 12.76 0.01
N SER A 8 -2.74 13.31 -1.20
CA SER A 8 -1.97 12.83 -2.33
C SER A 8 -1.95 13.87 -3.45
N ASN A 9 -0.79 14.02 -4.08
CA ASN A 9 -0.63 14.74 -5.34
C ASN A 9 -0.60 13.80 -6.57
N HIS A 10 -0.81 12.49 -6.37
CA HIS A 10 -0.87 11.52 -7.46
C HIS A 10 -2.25 11.57 -8.16
N PRO A 11 -2.30 11.53 -9.50
CA PRO A 11 -3.55 11.66 -10.26
C PRO A 11 -4.58 10.56 -9.97
N ALA A 12 -4.21 9.28 -10.12
CA ALA A 12 -5.11 8.16 -9.84
C ALA A 12 -5.32 7.92 -8.33
N LEU A 13 -4.22 7.77 -7.58
CA LEU A 13 -4.18 7.57 -6.13
C LEU A 13 -4.46 8.88 -5.37
N SER A 14 -5.53 9.58 -5.71
CA SER A 14 -5.89 10.90 -5.17
C SER A 14 -6.66 10.82 -3.85
N ASN A 15 -6.87 11.97 -3.19
CA ASN A 15 -7.61 12.07 -1.93
C ASN A 15 -9.00 11.40 -2.01
N GLY A 16 -9.33 10.62 -0.97
CA GLY A 16 -10.56 9.85 -0.91
C GLY A 16 -10.51 8.57 -1.74
N THR A 17 -9.36 8.15 -2.25
CA THR A 17 -9.19 6.82 -2.85
C THR A 17 -8.94 5.79 -1.77
N VAL A 18 -9.66 4.66 -1.82
CA VAL A 18 -9.43 3.51 -0.93
C VAL A 18 -8.97 2.34 -1.79
N VAL A 19 -7.80 1.80 -1.47
CA VAL A 19 -7.22 0.64 -2.16
C VAL A 19 -7.44 -0.60 -1.30
N TYR A 20 -8.24 -1.54 -1.79
CA TYR A 20 -8.40 -2.85 -1.16
C TYR A 20 -7.37 -3.82 -1.72
N LEU A 21 -6.61 -4.46 -0.84
CA LEU A 21 -5.66 -5.54 -1.15
C LEU A 21 -6.30 -6.86 -0.70
N ILE A 22 -6.64 -7.71 -1.67
CA ILE A 22 -7.31 -8.99 -1.45
C ILE A 22 -6.27 -10.10 -1.35
N ASN A 23 -6.32 -10.84 -0.24
CA ASN A 23 -5.40 -11.96 -0.03
C ASN A 23 -5.92 -13.23 -0.72
N ASN A 24 -5.97 -13.20 -2.06
CA ASN A 24 -6.20 -14.37 -2.90
C ASN A 24 -4.90 -14.76 -3.63
N GLU A 25 -4.97 -15.80 -4.47
CA GLU A 25 -3.81 -16.31 -5.23
C GLU A 25 -3.27 -15.26 -6.22
N SER A 26 -4.17 -14.55 -6.90
CA SER A 26 -3.82 -13.51 -7.90
C SER A 26 -3.33 -12.20 -7.31
N LYS A 27 -3.43 -12.02 -5.98
CA LYS A 27 -3.12 -10.76 -5.28
C LYS A 27 -3.89 -9.58 -5.89
N ASP A 28 -5.20 -9.73 -6.02
CA ASP A 28 -6.04 -8.69 -6.62
C ASP A 28 -6.09 -7.43 -5.74
N CYS A 29 -6.11 -6.28 -6.40
CA CYS A 29 -6.41 -5.00 -5.76
C CYS A 29 -7.56 -4.27 -6.47
N TYR A 30 -8.34 -3.53 -5.66
CA TYR A 30 -9.49 -2.80 -6.14
C TYR A 30 -9.45 -1.37 -5.60
N PHE A 31 -9.71 -0.41 -6.48
CA PHE A 31 -9.67 1.00 -6.17
C PHE A 31 -11.10 1.50 -6.06
N PHE A 32 -11.44 2.14 -4.96
CA PHE A 32 -12.76 2.72 -4.71
C PHE A 32 -12.64 4.19 -4.40
N ARG A 33 -13.74 4.93 -4.63
CA ARG A 33 -13.83 6.32 -4.21
C ARG A 33 -14.69 6.41 -2.96
N TYR A 34 -14.13 7.01 -1.92
CA TYR A 34 -14.84 7.44 -0.74
C TYR A 34 -15.32 8.88 -0.91
N SER A 35 -16.58 9.13 -0.58
CA SER A 35 -17.20 10.45 -0.62
C SER A 35 -17.34 10.96 0.81
N ASP A 36 -16.49 11.91 1.20
CA ASP A 36 -16.55 12.52 2.54
C ASP A 36 -17.89 13.21 2.81
N SER A 37 -18.52 13.81 1.79
CA SER A 37 -19.81 14.48 1.92
C SER A 37 -20.97 13.53 2.19
N LYS A 38 -20.87 12.28 1.71
CA LYS A 38 -21.87 11.24 1.94
C LYS A 38 -21.46 10.28 3.06
N ASN A 39 -20.21 10.34 3.50
CA ASN A 39 -19.59 9.38 4.41
C ASN A 39 -19.75 7.93 3.89
N GLU A 40 -19.63 7.75 2.57
CA GLU A 40 -19.95 6.49 1.88
C GLU A 40 -18.87 6.12 0.86
N LEU A 41 -18.62 4.82 0.72
CA LEU A 41 -17.78 4.26 -0.33
C LEU A 41 -18.61 4.06 -1.61
N SER A 42 -17.98 4.24 -2.78
CA SER A 42 -18.61 3.92 -4.06
C SER A 42 -19.05 2.46 -4.12
N GLN A 43 -20.18 2.18 -4.75
CA GLN A 43 -20.68 0.81 -4.88
C GLN A 43 -19.76 -0.05 -5.74
N ASN A 44 -19.17 0.52 -6.80
CA ASN A 44 -18.29 -0.19 -7.72
C ASN A 44 -16.85 0.34 -7.62
N PRO A 45 -15.86 -0.52 -7.91
CA PRO A 45 -14.48 -0.09 -8.04
C PRO A 45 -14.33 0.83 -9.25
N ILE A 46 -13.51 1.87 -9.11
CA ILE A 46 -13.12 2.78 -10.19
C ILE A 46 -11.98 2.21 -11.04
N ALA A 47 -11.20 1.28 -10.49
CA ALA A 47 -10.18 0.53 -11.20
C ALA A 47 -9.91 -0.81 -10.50
N LYS A 48 -9.24 -1.72 -11.21
CA LYS A 48 -8.79 -3.02 -10.72
C LYS A 48 -7.34 -3.23 -11.12
N GLY A 49 -6.63 -4.05 -10.38
CA GLY A 49 -5.25 -4.40 -10.66
C GLY A 49 -4.77 -5.56 -9.82
N THR A 50 -3.47 -5.77 -9.80
CA THR A 50 -2.82 -6.70 -8.86
C THR A 50 -1.81 -5.96 -8.00
N TYR A 51 -1.36 -6.59 -6.93
CA TYR A 51 -0.34 -6.04 -6.07
C TYR A 51 0.75 -7.05 -5.76
N ASP A 52 1.95 -6.54 -5.46
CA ASP A 52 3.06 -7.33 -4.96
C ASP A 52 3.81 -6.55 -3.87
N PHE A 53 4.46 -7.28 -2.97
CA PHE A 53 5.30 -6.69 -1.94
C PHE A 53 6.75 -7.11 -2.14
N SER A 54 7.63 -6.11 -2.08
CA SER A 54 9.08 -6.35 -2.09
C SER A 54 9.73 -5.58 -0.96
N VAL A 55 10.98 -5.90 -0.68
CA VAL A 55 11.79 -5.17 0.29
C VAL A 55 13.12 -4.82 -0.35
N LYS A 56 13.54 -3.58 -0.14
CA LYS A 56 14.86 -3.11 -0.53
C LYS A 56 15.66 -2.80 0.72
N LEU A 57 16.90 -3.29 0.74
CA LEU A 57 17.86 -2.96 1.77
C LEU A 57 18.50 -1.61 1.41
N GLU A 58 18.38 -0.62 2.29
CA GLU A 58 19.09 0.66 2.15
C GLU A 58 20.02 0.90 3.34
N ASN A 59 21.18 1.46 3.03
CA ASN A 59 22.17 1.85 4.03
C ASN A 59 21.68 3.12 4.72
N GLY A 60 21.58 3.11 6.05
CA GLY A 60 21.34 4.34 6.79
C GLY A 60 22.52 5.30 6.64
N PHE A 61 22.25 6.61 6.68
CA PHE A 61 23.30 7.63 6.66
C PHE A 61 24.03 7.67 8.01
N GLY A 62 25.34 7.43 8.02
CA GLY A 62 26.21 7.54 9.21
C GLY A 62 27.17 6.37 9.43
N ASN A 63 28.24 6.60 10.20
CA ASN A 63 29.39 5.69 10.38
C ASN A 63 29.11 4.39 11.17
N SER A 64 27.84 4.09 11.49
CA SER A 64 27.45 2.87 12.23
C SER A 64 26.02 2.41 11.89
N SER A 65 25.51 2.74 10.71
CA SER A 65 24.09 2.60 10.43
C SER A 65 23.69 1.17 10.07
N PRO A 66 22.68 0.58 10.74
CA PRO A 66 22.11 -0.70 10.31
C PRO A 66 21.47 -0.55 8.92
N THR A 67 21.59 -1.59 8.10
CA THR A 67 20.83 -1.72 6.86
C THR A 67 19.34 -1.84 7.22
N TYR A 68 18.52 -0.91 6.76
CA TYR A 68 17.08 -0.95 6.99
C TYR A 68 16.39 -1.68 5.83
N ALA A 69 15.53 -2.63 6.17
CA ALA A 69 14.59 -3.25 5.25
C ALA A 69 13.44 -2.28 4.99
N ILE A 70 13.38 -1.69 3.81
CA ILE A 70 12.31 -0.78 3.42
C ILE A 70 11.29 -1.57 2.61
N PRO A 71 10.04 -1.67 3.08
CA PRO A 71 8.99 -2.33 2.33
C PRO A 71 8.50 -1.44 1.19
N TYR A 72 8.21 -2.09 0.07
CA TYR A 72 7.59 -1.51 -1.11
C TYR A 72 6.29 -2.25 -1.42
N LEU A 73 5.25 -1.49 -1.73
CA LEU A 73 4.03 -2.01 -2.36
C LEU A 73 4.08 -1.66 -3.84
N THR A 74 4.03 -2.65 -4.71
CA THR A 74 3.83 -2.43 -6.13
C THR A 74 2.36 -2.60 -6.44
N LEU A 75 1.71 -1.55 -6.92
CA LEU A 75 0.35 -1.63 -7.48
C LEU A 75 0.46 -1.70 -9.00
N ASN A 76 -0.15 -2.71 -9.60
CA ASN A 76 -0.12 -2.94 -11.04
C ASN A 76 -1.53 -2.75 -11.60
N TYR A 77 -1.78 -1.60 -12.22
CA TYR A 77 -3.08 -1.24 -12.79
C TYR A 77 -2.91 -0.52 -14.12
N ALA A 78 -3.94 -0.54 -14.96
CA ALA A 78 -3.93 0.16 -16.24
C ALA A 78 -3.85 1.68 -16.01
N SER A 79 -2.78 2.31 -16.52
CA SER A 79 -2.61 3.76 -16.43
C SER A 79 -2.07 4.38 -17.70
N ASP A 80 -2.31 5.69 -17.86
CA ASP A 80 -1.62 6.51 -18.85
C ASP A 80 -0.22 6.92 -18.35
N GLU A 81 0.51 7.68 -19.17
CA GLU A 81 1.86 8.19 -18.87
C GLU A 81 1.90 9.13 -17.66
N GLN A 82 0.76 9.76 -17.32
CA GLN A 82 0.66 10.64 -16.15
C GLN A 82 0.30 9.86 -14.89
N GLY A 83 -0.10 8.59 -15.01
CA GLY A 83 -0.52 7.74 -13.90
C GLY A 83 -2.01 7.81 -13.60
N ASN A 84 -2.86 8.36 -14.48
CA ASN A 84 -4.32 8.26 -14.34
C ASN A 84 -4.79 6.85 -14.66
N PHE A 85 -5.89 6.41 -14.04
CA PHE A 85 -6.53 5.15 -14.43
C PHE A 85 -7.00 5.19 -15.89
N THR A 86 -6.76 4.10 -16.61
CA THR A 86 -7.27 3.89 -17.97
C THR A 86 -8.13 2.63 -18.03
N ASP A 87 -8.69 2.34 -19.21
CA ASP A 87 -9.47 1.13 -19.41
C ASP A 87 -8.60 -0.15 -19.39
N ALA A 88 -9.27 -1.30 -19.24
CA ALA A 88 -8.62 -2.61 -19.17
C ALA A 88 -7.94 -3.06 -20.48
N SER A 89 -8.11 -2.33 -21.59
CA SER A 89 -7.40 -2.63 -22.83
C SER A 89 -5.97 -2.06 -22.82
N THR A 90 -5.69 -1.10 -21.93
CA THR A 90 -4.34 -0.62 -21.68
C THR A 90 -3.60 -1.64 -20.80
N PRO A 91 -2.37 -2.05 -21.18
CA PRO A 91 -1.57 -2.93 -20.34
C PRO A 91 -1.33 -2.33 -18.95
N PRO A 92 -1.43 -3.14 -17.87
CA PRO A 92 -1.11 -2.67 -16.53
C PRO A 92 0.33 -2.17 -16.41
N THR A 93 0.51 -1.08 -15.67
CA THR A 93 1.80 -0.46 -15.39
C THR A 93 2.13 -0.57 -13.89
N PRO A 94 3.38 -0.89 -13.52
CA PRO A 94 3.78 -1.04 -12.14
C PRO A 94 4.05 0.32 -11.48
N HIS A 95 3.37 0.58 -10.36
CA HIS A 95 3.56 1.76 -9.51
C HIS A 95 4.17 1.32 -8.18
N LYS A 96 5.48 1.59 -8.01
CA LYS A 96 6.22 1.21 -6.80
C LYS A 96 6.11 2.29 -5.74
N LEU A 97 5.43 1.95 -4.65
CA LEU A 97 5.23 2.80 -3.50
C LEU A 97 6.24 2.42 -2.41
N ARG A 98 7.21 3.29 -2.18
CA ARG A 98 8.15 3.17 -1.05
C ARG A 98 7.41 3.55 0.22
N PHE A 99 7.37 2.67 1.22
CA PHE A 99 6.73 3.00 2.49
C PHE A 99 7.68 3.78 3.40
N GLU A 100 7.38 5.05 3.58
CA GLU A 100 8.00 5.97 4.54
C GLU A 100 7.06 6.16 5.74
N LEU A 101 7.60 6.10 6.95
CA LEU A 101 6.79 6.37 8.14
C LEU A 101 6.51 7.88 8.22
N PHE A 102 5.24 8.26 8.38
CA PHE A 102 4.87 9.68 8.41
C PHE A 102 4.95 10.29 9.80
N ASP A 103 4.66 9.52 10.85
CA ASP A 103 4.43 10.06 12.21
C ASP A 103 5.67 10.02 13.13
N GLY A 104 6.74 9.31 12.76
CA GLY A 104 7.89 9.07 13.63
C GLY A 104 7.57 8.26 14.90
N VAL A 105 6.34 7.73 15.01
CA VAL A 105 5.81 6.97 16.15
C VAL A 105 5.74 5.48 15.81
N THR A 106 5.34 5.14 14.59
CA THR A 106 5.20 3.74 14.16
C THR A 106 6.53 3.19 13.67
N SER A 107 6.96 2.00 14.13
CA SER A 107 8.20 1.38 13.64
C SER A 107 8.01 0.66 12.30
N VAL A 108 9.07 0.61 11.46
CA VAL A 108 9.05 -0.14 10.17
C VAL A 108 8.71 -1.60 10.41
N ASN A 109 9.21 -2.17 11.50
CA ASN A 109 8.92 -3.55 11.92
C ASN A 109 7.43 -3.76 12.21
N ALA A 110 6.73 -2.76 12.77
CA ALA A 110 5.29 -2.85 13.00
C ALA A 110 4.51 -2.90 11.68
N VAL A 111 4.89 -2.08 10.69
CA VAL A 111 4.27 -2.10 9.35
C VAL A 111 4.53 -3.43 8.64
N ILE A 112 5.77 -3.93 8.67
CA ILE A 112 6.12 -5.23 8.08
C ILE A 112 5.36 -6.38 8.77
N ASN A 113 5.34 -6.40 10.11
CA ASN A 113 4.59 -7.41 10.89
C ASN A 113 3.10 -7.39 10.57
N LEU A 114 2.54 -6.20 10.37
CA LEU A 114 1.13 -6.02 10.06
C LEU A 114 0.81 -6.54 8.64
N ILE A 115 1.67 -6.26 7.66
CA ILE A 115 1.55 -6.83 6.31
C ILE A 115 1.70 -8.37 6.35
N GLN A 116 2.71 -8.88 7.07
CA GLN A 116 2.93 -10.31 7.28
C GLN A 116 1.69 -11.00 7.83
N ARG A 117 1.11 -10.45 8.90
CA ARG A 117 -0.02 -11.06 9.62
C ARG A 117 -1.26 -11.17 8.75
N TYR A 118 -1.55 -10.16 7.92
CA TYR A 118 -2.79 -10.11 7.16
C TYR A 118 -2.70 -10.77 5.79
N LEU A 119 -1.56 -10.64 5.12
CA LEU A 119 -1.37 -11.20 3.78
C LEU A 119 -0.72 -12.58 3.81
N LYS A 120 -0.41 -13.11 5.01
CA LYS A 120 0.27 -14.39 5.23
C LYS A 120 1.56 -14.50 4.39
N ILE A 121 2.26 -13.37 4.21
CA ILE A 121 3.51 -13.33 3.47
C ILE A 121 4.59 -13.98 4.32
N ASP A 122 5.24 -15.01 3.79
CA ASP A 122 6.36 -15.68 4.45
C ASP A 122 7.65 -14.89 4.20
N TRP A 123 7.89 -13.90 5.06
CA TRP A 123 9.11 -13.09 4.99
C TRP A 123 10.38 -13.85 5.37
N GLU A 124 10.29 -15.00 6.07
CA GLU A 124 11.46 -15.82 6.37
C GLU A 124 12.10 -16.39 5.10
N GLN A 125 11.32 -16.59 4.03
CA GLN A 125 11.86 -16.93 2.71
C GLN A 125 12.55 -15.77 1.99
N LEU A 126 12.21 -14.50 2.32
CA LEU A 126 12.72 -13.32 1.63
C LEU A 126 13.89 -12.65 2.35
N ILE A 127 13.90 -12.63 3.69
CA ILE A 127 14.93 -11.95 4.47
C ILE A 127 15.15 -12.72 5.78
N ASN A 128 16.32 -13.34 5.88
CA ASN A 128 16.73 -14.22 6.97
C ASN A 128 17.04 -13.45 8.28
N LYS A 129 16.10 -12.64 8.80
CA LYS A 129 16.15 -12.01 10.12
C LYS A 129 14.74 -11.86 10.69
N ALA A 130 14.44 -12.70 11.69
CA ALA A 130 13.23 -12.62 12.48
C ALA A 130 13.06 -11.21 13.08
N LEU A 131 11.98 -10.53 12.72
CA LEU A 131 11.54 -9.28 13.32
C LEU A 131 10.74 -9.58 14.59
N THR A 132 11.03 -8.88 15.68
CA THR A 132 10.34 -9.04 16.96
C THR A 132 8.85 -8.66 16.83
N ARG A 133 7.98 -9.54 17.34
CA ARG A 133 6.53 -9.30 17.45
C ARG A 133 6.27 -8.14 18.42
N SER A 134 5.47 -7.17 18.00
CA SER A 134 4.86 -6.19 18.91
C SER A 134 3.34 -6.34 18.86
N ASP A 135 2.69 -6.42 20.03
CA ASP A 135 1.24 -6.61 20.18
C ASP A 135 0.40 -5.33 19.99
N TYR A 136 0.98 -4.23 19.51
CA TYR A 136 0.28 -2.96 19.33
C TYR A 136 -0.46 -2.87 17.99
N LEU A 137 -1.79 -2.74 18.06
CA LEU A 137 -2.72 -2.55 16.94
C LEU A 137 -2.88 -1.05 16.63
N ILE A 138 -1.80 -0.37 16.21
CA ILE A 138 -1.89 0.99 15.69
C ILE A 138 -2.22 0.89 14.19
N ILE A 139 -3.24 1.61 13.72
CA ILE A 139 -3.48 1.82 12.27
C ILE A 139 -2.37 2.77 11.81
N PRO A 140 -1.35 2.30 11.07
CA PRO A 140 -0.23 3.15 10.73
C PRO A 140 -0.66 4.17 9.68
N THR A 141 -0.19 5.41 9.86
CA THR A 141 -0.20 6.41 8.79
C THR A 141 1.10 6.28 8.01
N LEU A 142 0.99 5.93 6.74
CA LEU A 142 2.10 5.76 5.84
C LEU A 142 2.20 7.00 4.96
N LYS A 143 3.41 7.53 4.82
CA LYS A 143 3.78 8.37 3.70
C LYS A 143 4.38 7.44 2.66
N THR A 144 3.93 7.52 1.42
CA THR A 144 4.48 6.71 0.35
C THR A 144 4.96 7.61 -0.77
N THR A 145 6.20 7.41 -1.16
CA THR A 145 6.83 8.11 -2.28
C THR A 145 6.93 7.17 -3.47
N ILE A 146 6.84 7.72 -4.68
CA ILE A 146 7.10 6.96 -5.91
C ILE A 146 8.49 7.34 -6.39
N ASP A 147 9.36 6.35 -6.54
CA ASP A 147 10.75 6.54 -6.95
C ASP A 147 10.84 7.43 -8.21
N ASN A 148 11.76 8.40 -8.20
CA ASN A 148 12.02 9.34 -9.30
C ASN A 148 10.85 10.28 -9.66
N THR A 149 9.89 10.48 -8.76
CA THR A 149 8.81 11.46 -8.91
C THR A 149 8.73 12.37 -7.68
N ASP A 150 7.96 13.46 -7.77
CA ASP A 150 7.56 14.28 -6.63
C ASP A 150 6.25 13.79 -5.98
N TYR A 151 5.75 12.62 -6.40
CA TYR A 151 4.53 12.08 -5.84
C TYR A 151 4.71 11.62 -4.40
N THR A 152 3.82 12.11 -3.55
CA THR A 152 3.69 11.75 -2.15
C THR A 152 2.23 11.43 -1.87
N ILE A 153 1.99 10.27 -1.28
CA ILE A 153 0.67 9.80 -0.88
C ILE A 153 0.72 9.51 0.60
N ILE A 154 -0.16 10.11 1.38
CA ILE A 154 -0.35 9.85 2.80
C ILE A 154 -1.66 9.11 2.98
N GLY A 155 -1.62 7.97 3.65
CA GLY A 155 -2.81 7.17 3.89
C GLY A 155 -2.72 6.32 5.15
N THR A 156 -3.86 5.81 5.56
CA THR A 156 -3.97 4.92 6.73
C THR A 156 -4.18 3.49 6.27
N LEU A 157 -3.40 2.57 6.82
CA LEU A 157 -3.53 1.15 6.49
C LEU A 157 -4.45 0.46 7.50
N ASP A 158 -5.65 0.13 7.06
CA ASP A 158 -6.63 -0.62 7.84
C ASP A 158 -6.56 -2.11 7.50
N THR A 159 -6.60 -2.93 8.54
CA THR A 159 -6.50 -4.37 8.43
C THR A 159 -7.80 -5.10 8.68
N ARG A 160 -8.82 -4.42 9.19
CA ARG A 160 -10.18 -4.94 9.31
C ARG A 160 -11.17 -4.03 8.59
N PRO A 161 -10.92 -3.68 7.31
CA PRO A 161 -11.86 -2.86 6.58
C PRO A 161 -13.14 -3.65 6.31
N GLU A 162 -14.26 -2.95 6.25
CA GLU A 162 -15.47 -3.47 5.60
C GLU A 162 -15.16 -3.60 4.10
N ILE A 163 -14.98 -4.83 3.64
CA ILE A 163 -14.71 -5.13 2.24
C ILE A 163 -16.06 -5.20 1.51
N PRO A 164 -16.25 -4.43 0.42
CA PRO A 164 -17.46 -4.52 -0.39
C PRO A 164 -17.71 -5.96 -0.87
N GLU A 165 -18.93 -6.45 -0.73
CA GLU A 165 -19.28 -7.84 -1.09
C GLU A 165 -19.05 -8.14 -2.57
N ASN A 166 -19.16 -7.12 -3.44
CA ASN A 166 -19.03 -7.24 -4.89
C ASN A 166 -17.59 -7.46 -5.41
N ILE A 167 -16.59 -7.62 -4.54
CA ILE A 167 -15.20 -7.90 -4.93
C ILE A 167 -14.62 -9.17 -4.28
N LEU A 168 -15.44 -9.95 -3.55
CA LEU A 168 -15.04 -11.18 -2.87
C LEU A 168 -15.48 -12.48 -3.58
N GLU A 169 -15.90 -12.39 -4.86
CA GLU A 169 -16.33 -13.55 -5.67
C GLU A 169 -15.23 -14.61 -5.89
#